data_AF-A0A969T9P0-F1
#
_entry.id   AF-A0A969T9P0-F1
#
_cell.length_a   1.000
_cell.length_b   1.000
_cell.length_c   1.000
_cell.angle_alpha   90.00
_cell.angle_beta   90.00
_cell.angle_gamma   90.00
#
_symmetry.space_group_name_H-M   'P 1'
#
loop_
_entity.id
_entity.type
_entity.pdbx_description
1 polymer ?
#
loop_
_entity_poly.entity_id
_entity_poly.type
_entity_poly.pdbx_seq_one_letter_code
_entity_poly.pdbx_strand_id
1 'polypeptide(L)'
;MRCGAVESLVADGKESFIKEFAFPAIRANALYENRYPLSTALARPLIAKLLVEAAEKYGADAVAHGCTAKGNDQVRFDVGIMALNPNLKVLAPAREWKMSREETIAYGERFGIESPVKKSSPYSIDRNLLGRSIEAGPLEDPMNEPLEEIYGMTKAIADTPNEPEYIEIGFEQGIPVSLNGQTLDPVTLISQLNDIAGDRGVGRLDMIENRVVGIKSREIYEAPALLVLIDAHRDLESLSSRRRRNAIQARH
;
A
#
# COMPACT_ATOMS: atom_id res chain seq x y z
N MET A 1 10.93 22.57 -15.03
CA MET A 1 9.64 22.07 -14.49
C MET A 1 8.87 23.21 -13.85
N ARG A 2 7.54 23.12 -13.72
CA ARG A 2 6.70 24.23 -13.20
C ARG A 2 6.94 24.57 -11.72
N CYS A 3 7.43 23.60 -10.92
CA CYS A 3 7.65 23.77 -9.48
C CYS A 3 9.15 23.80 -9.08
N GLY A 4 10.06 24.15 -10.00
CA GLY A 4 11.45 24.45 -9.67
C GLY A 4 12.44 23.27 -9.57
N ALA A 5 12.02 22.03 -9.81
CA ALA A 5 12.96 20.90 -9.87
C ALA A 5 13.88 20.99 -11.12
N VAL A 6 15.17 20.66 -10.91
CA VAL A 6 16.21 20.63 -11.95
C VAL A 6 16.09 19.38 -12.83
N GLU A 7 15.70 18.25 -12.22
CA GLU A 7 15.47 16.96 -12.86
C GLU A 7 14.19 16.33 -12.31
N SER A 8 13.47 15.57 -13.13
CA SER A 8 12.26 14.84 -12.74
C SER A 8 12.28 13.47 -13.39
N LEU A 9 12.16 12.46 -12.54
CA LEU A 9 12.32 11.06 -12.89
C LEU A 9 11.00 10.35 -12.64
N VAL A 10 10.66 9.45 -13.55
CA VAL A 10 9.56 8.51 -13.38
C VAL A 10 10.16 7.11 -13.48
N ALA A 11 10.10 6.36 -12.39
CA ALA A 11 10.52 4.97 -12.35
C ALA A 11 9.28 4.06 -12.42
N ASP A 12 9.24 3.14 -13.38
CA ASP A 12 8.24 2.07 -13.36
C ASP A 12 8.68 0.97 -12.39
N GLY A 13 8.16 1.02 -11.17
CA GLY A 13 8.44 0.05 -10.12
C GLY A 13 7.44 -1.10 -10.01
N LYS A 14 6.46 -1.24 -10.92
CA LYS A 14 5.33 -2.16 -10.72
C LYS A 14 5.76 -3.63 -10.58
N GLU A 15 6.63 -4.10 -11.47
CA GLU A 15 7.04 -5.50 -11.46
C GLU A 15 7.94 -5.82 -10.25
N SER A 16 8.93 -4.96 -9.96
CA SER A 16 9.75 -5.05 -8.75
C SER A 16 8.91 -5.00 -7.47
N PHE A 17 7.87 -4.17 -7.44
CA PHE A 17 6.97 -4.08 -6.29
C PHE A 17 6.32 -5.43 -5.98
N ILE A 18 5.87 -6.14 -7.00
CA ILE A 18 5.22 -7.43 -6.82
C ILE A 18 6.26 -8.50 -6.47
N LYS A 19 7.32 -8.62 -7.27
CA LYS A 19 8.32 -9.69 -7.11
C LYS A 19 9.11 -9.58 -5.81
N GLU A 20 9.55 -8.38 -5.46
CA GLU A 20 10.45 -8.14 -4.31
C GLU A 20 9.70 -7.90 -3.00
N PHE A 21 8.41 -7.52 -3.03
CA PHE A 21 7.66 -7.17 -1.82
C PHE A 21 6.35 -7.96 -1.67
N ALA A 22 5.47 -7.94 -2.67
CA ALA A 22 4.17 -8.62 -2.56
C ALA A 22 4.32 -10.15 -2.43
N PHE A 23 5.11 -10.77 -3.29
CA PHE A 23 5.32 -12.21 -3.30
C PHE A 23 5.97 -12.74 -2.00
N PRO A 24 7.02 -12.10 -1.45
CA PRO A 24 7.49 -12.42 -0.10
C PRO A 24 6.41 -12.27 0.99
N ALA A 25 5.57 -11.23 0.92
CA ALA A 25 4.49 -11.04 1.89
C ALA A 25 3.41 -12.13 1.80
N ILE A 26 3.05 -12.56 0.58
CA ILE A 26 2.11 -13.67 0.33
C ILE A 26 2.68 -14.98 0.91
N ARG A 27 3.95 -15.29 0.62
CA ARG A 27 4.60 -16.49 1.17
C ARG A 27 4.69 -16.51 2.70
N ALA A 28 4.73 -15.32 3.30
CA ALA A 28 4.71 -15.17 4.76
C ALA A 28 3.28 -15.16 5.34
N ASN A 29 2.24 -15.24 4.50
CA ASN A 29 0.84 -15.04 4.87
C ASN A 29 0.63 -13.75 5.70
N ALA A 30 1.34 -12.69 5.33
CA ALA A 30 1.51 -11.50 6.14
C ALA A 30 0.18 -10.74 6.31
N LEU A 31 -0.39 -10.81 7.51
CA LEU A 31 -1.56 -10.02 7.90
C LEU A 31 -1.27 -9.28 9.20
N TYR A 32 -1.18 -7.95 9.12
CA TYR A 32 -1.11 -7.10 10.29
C TYR A 32 -2.38 -7.22 11.12
N GLU A 33 -2.22 -7.45 12.42
CA GLU A 33 -3.31 -7.73 13.35
C GLU A 33 -4.27 -8.83 12.85
N ASN A 34 -3.73 -9.80 12.10
CA ASN A 34 -4.49 -10.89 11.45
C ASN A 34 -5.57 -10.43 10.46
N ARG A 35 -5.52 -9.17 9.98
CA ARG A 35 -6.53 -8.61 9.07
C ARG A 35 -5.94 -7.93 7.83
N TYR A 36 -4.99 -7.02 8.00
CA TYR A 36 -4.56 -6.14 6.92
C TYR A 36 -3.31 -6.67 6.20
N PRO A 37 -3.34 -6.90 4.87
CA PRO A 37 -2.24 -7.52 4.13
C PRO A 37 -1.10 -6.56 3.76
N LEU A 38 -0.95 -5.45 4.49
CA LEU A 38 0.16 -4.51 4.31
C LEU A 38 0.22 -3.86 2.90
N SER A 39 -0.91 -3.82 2.17
CA SER A 39 -0.98 -3.44 0.75
C SER A 39 -0.32 -2.10 0.43
N THR A 40 -0.57 -1.07 1.25
CA THR A 40 0.07 0.25 1.11
C THR A 40 1.43 0.29 1.81
N ALA A 41 1.56 -0.35 2.97
CA ALA A 41 2.82 -0.39 3.73
C ALA A 41 4.01 -0.96 2.93
N LEU A 42 3.79 -2.01 2.12
CA LEU A 42 4.82 -2.69 1.32
C LEU A 42 5.46 -1.78 0.25
N ALA A 43 4.78 -0.71 -0.17
CA ALA A 43 5.33 0.19 -1.19
C ALA A 43 6.48 1.06 -0.66
N ARG A 44 6.50 1.35 0.65
CA ARG A 44 7.43 2.34 1.23
C ARG A 44 8.89 1.91 1.11
N PRO A 45 9.27 0.66 1.41
CA PRO A 45 10.63 0.19 1.18
C PRO A 45 11.09 0.28 -0.28
N LEU A 46 10.22 0.03 -1.26
CA LEU A 46 10.56 0.21 -2.68
C LEU A 46 10.80 1.68 -3.03
N ILE A 47 9.92 2.57 -2.57
CA ILE A 47 10.07 4.01 -2.81
C ILE A 47 11.38 4.51 -2.15
N ALA A 48 11.69 4.06 -0.94
CA ALA A 48 12.96 4.37 -0.28
C ALA A 48 14.16 3.88 -1.10
N LYS A 49 14.12 2.64 -1.62
CA LYS A 49 15.15 2.08 -2.51
C LYS A 49 15.37 2.95 -3.73
N LEU A 50 14.32 3.28 -4.47
CA LEU A 50 14.40 4.11 -5.67
C LEU A 50 14.89 5.54 -5.36
N LEU A 51 14.51 6.08 -4.21
CA LEU A 51 14.94 7.40 -3.76
C LEU A 51 16.45 7.44 -3.44
N VAL A 52 16.97 6.41 -2.78
CA VAL A 52 18.40 6.26 -2.49
C VAL A 52 19.21 6.04 -3.77
N GLU A 53 18.75 5.16 -4.67
CA GLU A 53 19.39 4.94 -5.97
C GLU A 53 19.46 6.22 -6.80
N ALA A 54 18.40 7.04 -6.79
CA ALA A 54 18.40 8.33 -7.43
C ALA A 54 19.38 9.30 -6.76
N ALA A 55 19.41 9.37 -5.42
CA ALA A 55 20.33 10.23 -4.70
C ALA A 55 21.80 9.91 -5.04
N GLU A 56 22.15 8.63 -5.08
CA GLU A 56 23.50 8.18 -5.45
C GLU A 56 23.85 8.51 -6.90
N LYS A 57 22.92 8.27 -7.83
CA LYS A 57 23.11 8.56 -9.26
C LYS A 57 23.38 10.05 -9.52
N TYR A 58 22.72 10.94 -8.78
CA TYR A 58 22.84 12.39 -8.96
C TYR A 58 23.78 13.06 -7.95
N GLY A 59 24.44 12.28 -7.08
CA GLY A 59 25.36 12.80 -6.07
C GLY A 59 24.68 13.72 -5.06
N ALA A 60 23.44 13.42 -4.66
CA ALA A 60 22.71 14.22 -3.68
C ALA A 60 23.17 13.91 -2.24
N ASP A 61 23.37 14.95 -1.43
CA ASP A 61 23.74 14.81 -0.01
C ASP A 61 22.54 14.50 0.90
N ALA A 62 21.32 14.66 0.38
CA ALA A 62 20.08 14.55 1.14
C ALA A 62 18.92 14.03 0.29
N VAL A 63 17.95 13.42 0.96
CA VAL A 63 16.66 13.00 0.38
C VAL A 63 15.52 13.56 1.21
N ALA A 64 14.37 13.78 0.58
CA ALA A 64 13.20 14.36 1.25
C ALA A 64 11.94 13.50 1.08
N HIS A 65 11.10 13.43 2.10
CA HIS A 65 9.77 12.81 2.01
C HIS A 65 8.70 13.67 2.71
N GLY A 66 7.44 13.54 2.26
CA GLY A 66 6.31 14.37 2.71
C GLY A 66 5.49 13.78 3.86
N CYS A 67 6.00 12.79 4.58
CA CYS A 67 5.20 12.11 5.62
C CYS A 67 4.97 13.01 6.83
N THR A 68 3.78 12.91 7.42
CA THR A 68 3.45 13.62 8.66
C THR A 68 4.01 12.89 9.89
N ALA A 69 4.06 13.59 11.03
CA ALA A 69 4.54 13.03 12.31
C ALA A 69 3.57 12.01 12.96
N LYS A 70 2.34 11.85 12.43
CA LYS A 70 1.30 11.00 13.03
C LYS A 70 1.16 9.63 12.37
N GLY A 71 1.77 9.45 11.19
CA GLY A 71 1.65 8.24 10.39
C GLY A 71 2.81 7.27 10.61
N ASN A 72 2.57 6.00 10.28
CA ASN A 72 3.59 4.94 10.27
C ASN A 72 4.63 5.15 9.16
N ASP A 73 4.27 5.86 8.08
CA ASP A 73 5.11 5.99 6.90
C ASP A 73 6.42 6.73 7.14
N GLN A 74 6.45 7.71 8.05
CA GLN A 74 7.71 8.38 8.39
C GLN A 74 8.74 7.36 8.89
N VAL A 75 8.32 6.38 9.70
CA VAL A 75 9.20 5.35 10.26
C VAL A 75 9.67 4.42 9.14
N ARG A 76 8.75 4.03 8.25
CA ARG A 76 9.06 3.17 7.09
C ARG A 76 10.09 3.81 6.16
N PHE A 77 9.95 5.11 5.87
CA PHE A 77 10.89 5.86 5.06
C PHE A 77 12.21 6.10 5.78
N ASP A 78 12.19 6.64 7.01
CA ASP A 78 13.40 6.95 7.76
C ASP A 78 14.28 5.70 7.95
N VAL A 79 13.67 4.58 8.38
CA VAL A 79 14.38 3.31 8.58
C VAL A 79 14.85 2.72 7.25
N GLY A 80 14.01 2.75 6.21
CA GLY A 80 14.36 2.23 4.89
C GLY A 80 15.55 2.96 4.27
N ILE A 81 15.51 4.30 4.29
CA ILE A 81 16.60 5.14 3.78
C ILE A 81 17.87 4.92 4.60
N MET A 82 17.78 4.95 5.94
CA MET A 82 18.94 4.75 6.82
C MET A 82 19.58 3.37 6.64
N ALA A 83 18.78 2.32 6.42
CA ALA A 83 19.27 0.97 6.19
C ALA A 83 19.99 0.81 4.84
N LEU A 84 19.53 1.54 3.82
CA LEU A 84 20.11 1.51 2.47
C LEU A 84 21.35 2.38 2.35
N ASN A 85 21.30 3.61 2.87
CA ASN A 85 22.41 4.54 2.84
C ASN A 85 22.36 5.49 4.06
N PRO A 86 23.10 5.19 5.14
CA PRO A 86 23.09 5.99 6.37
C PRO A 86 23.79 7.34 6.24
N ASN A 87 24.48 7.61 5.13
CA ASN A 87 25.18 8.89 4.91
C ASN A 87 24.24 9.97 4.34
N LEU A 88 23.09 9.59 3.79
CA LEU A 88 22.11 10.54 3.28
C LEU A 88 21.39 11.25 4.43
N LYS A 89 21.34 12.58 4.38
CA LYS A 89 20.49 13.35 5.28
C LYS A 89 19.03 13.21 4.88
N VAL A 90 18.17 12.77 5.80
CA VAL A 90 16.72 12.73 5.58
C VAL A 90 16.09 14.06 5.98
N LEU A 91 15.33 14.66 5.06
CA LEU A 91 14.54 15.88 5.27
C LEU A 91 13.06 15.54 5.28
N ALA A 92 12.32 15.96 6.30
CA ALA A 92 10.88 15.71 6.39
C ALA A 92 10.08 17.01 6.59
N PRO A 93 9.91 17.85 5.53
CA PRO A 93 9.31 19.18 5.67
C PRO A 93 7.92 19.18 6.31
N ALA A 94 7.05 18.21 5.97
CA ALA A 94 5.71 18.11 6.54
C ALA A 94 5.70 17.83 8.05
N ARG A 95 6.76 17.20 8.57
CA ARG A 95 6.97 16.95 10.00
C ARG A 95 7.67 18.12 10.69
N GLU A 96 8.63 18.76 10.02
CA GLU A 96 9.52 19.76 10.60
C GLU A 96 8.94 21.18 10.57
N TRP A 97 8.30 21.58 9.48
CA TRP A 97 7.87 22.97 9.27
C TRP A 97 6.54 23.28 9.95
N LYS A 98 5.76 22.25 10.32
CA LYS A 98 4.49 22.36 11.05
C LYS A 98 3.47 23.29 10.38
N MET A 99 3.55 23.46 9.07
CA MET A 99 2.61 24.26 8.29
C MET A 99 1.27 23.53 8.14
N SER A 100 0.17 24.27 8.26
CA SER A 100 -1.15 23.80 7.86
C SER A 100 -1.25 23.65 6.33
N ARG A 101 -2.31 23.00 5.85
CA ARG A 101 -2.56 22.89 4.40
C ARG A 101 -2.71 24.28 3.76
N GLU A 102 -3.41 25.18 4.44
CA GLU A 102 -3.62 26.56 4.00
C GLU A 102 -2.30 27.33 3.95
N GLU A 103 -1.43 27.14 4.95
CA GLU A 103 -0.10 27.75 4.99
C GLU A 103 0.81 27.23 3.88
N THR A 104 0.79 25.92 3.59
CA THR A 104 1.56 25.35 2.47
C THR A 104 1.08 25.83 1.11
N ILE A 105 -0.24 26.01 0.93
CA ILE A 105 -0.83 26.62 -0.27
C ILE A 105 -0.36 28.06 -0.42
N ALA A 106 -0.52 28.87 0.64
CA ALA A 106 -0.11 30.27 0.63
C ALA A 106 1.41 30.43 0.41
N TYR A 107 2.22 29.50 0.92
CA TYR A 107 3.65 29.44 0.64
C TYR A 107 3.90 29.19 -0.85
N GLY A 108 3.27 28.18 -1.45
CA GLY A 108 3.41 27.89 -2.89
C GLY A 108 3.01 29.07 -3.78
N GLU A 109 1.88 29.71 -3.48
CA GLU A 109 1.38 30.87 -4.22
C GLU A 109 2.35 32.06 -4.20
N ARG A 110 3.04 32.30 -3.07
CA ARG A 110 4.09 33.34 -2.98
C ARG A 110 5.26 33.10 -3.94
N PHE A 111 5.49 31.84 -4.35
CA PHE A 111 6.53 31.46 -5.30
C PHE A 111 5.98 31.12 -6.70
N GLY A 112 4.74 31.49 -6.99
CA GLY A 112 4.12 31.26 -8.30
C GLY A 112 3.77 29.79 -8.58
N ILE A 113 3.69 28.96 -7.54
CA ILE A 113 3.21 27.58 -7.64
C ILE A 113 1.69 27.61 -7.45
N GLU A 114 0.94 27.43 -8.54
CA GLU A 114 -0.52 27.36 -8.49
C GLU A 114 -0.97 26.16 -7.64
N SER A 115 -1.92 26.40 -6.72
CA SER A 115 -2.52 25.32 -5.95
C SER A 115 -3.35 24.42 -6.86
N PRO A 116 -3.05 23.12 -6.95
CA PRO A 116 -3.83 22.20 -7.78
C PRO A 116 -5.21 21.88 -7.19
N VAL A 117 -5.56 22.39 -6.01
CA VAL A 117 -6.64 21.86 -5.18
C VAL A 117 -7.90 22.74 -5.24
N LYS A 118 -8.92 22.31 -5.98
CA LYS A 118 -10.33 22.63 -5.65
C LYS A 118 -10.71 21.79 -4.42
N LYS A 119 -11.46 22.37 -3.44
CA LYS A 119 -11.91 21.71 -2.18
C LYS A 119 -11.97 20.19 -2.33
N SER A 120 -10.95 19.50 -1.81
CA SER A 120 -10.77 18.08 -2.01
C SER A 120 -11.75 17.29 -1.14
N SER A 121 -11.99 16.04 -1.54
CA SER A 121 -12.60 15.01 -0.71
C SER A 121 -12.09 15.08 0.75
N PRO A 122 -12.95 14.86 1.76
CA PRO A 122 -12.53 14.87 3.16
C PRO A 122 -11.61 13.70 3.54
N TYR A 123 -11.45 12.72 2.65
CA TYR A 123 -10.65 11.52 2.88
C TYR A 123 -9.20 11.69 2.42
N SER A 124 -8.29 11.07 3.18
CA SER A 124 -6.90 10.82 2.79
C SER A 124 -6.85 9.44 2.14
N ILE A 125 -6.42 9.36 0.88
CA ILE A 125 -6.43 8.14 0.09
C ILE A 125 -5.01 7.85 -0.39
N ASP A 126 -4.57 6.61 -0.19
CA ASP A 126 -3.38 6.06 -0.83
C ASP A 126 -3.76 4.80 -1.62
N ARG A 127 -3.24 4.67 -2.84
CA ARG A 127 -3.57 3.57 -3.74
C ARG A 127 -2.34 3.14 -4.53
N ASN A 128 -2.15 1.84 -4.59
CA ASN A 128 -1.22 1.19 -5.50
C ASN A 128 -1.87 -0.07 -6.10
N LEU A 129 -1.08 -0.91 -6.76
CA LEU A 129 -1.59 -2.13 -7.40
C LEU A 129 -2.07 -3.19 -6.39
N LEU A 130 -1.48 -3.25 -5.20
CA LEU A 130 -1.80 -4.24 -4.18
C LEU A 130 -3.02 -3.88 -3.34
N GLY A 131 -3.44 -2.61 -3.37
CA GLY A 131 -4.61 -2.17 -2.64
C GLY A 131 -4.70 -0.67 -2.46
N ARG A 132 -5.67 -0.28 -1.64
CA ARG A 132 -6.03 1.09 -1.34
C ARG A 132 -6.30 1.25 0.15
N SER A 133 -5.88 2.36 0.74
CA SER A 133 -6.21 2.77 2.10
C SER A 133 -6.95 4.10 2.08
N ILE A 134 -7.91 4.25 2.99
CA ILE A 134 -8.75 5.43 3.15
C ILE A 134 -8.84 5.75 4.64
N GLU A 135 -8.52 6.98 4.99
CA GLU A 135 -8.58 7.50 6.36
C GLU A 135 -9.10 8.95 6.38
N ALA A 136 -9.15 9.53 7.58
CA ALA A 136 -9.53 10.93 7.84
C ALA A 136 -11.00 11.27 7.56
N GLY A 137 -11.38 12.50 7.92
CA GLY A 137 -12.74 13.00 7.76
C GLY A 137 -13.74 12.23 8.63
N PRO A 138 -14.95 11.93 8.12
CA PRO A 138 -15.96 11.19 8.88
C PRO A 138 -15.50 9.83 9.43
N LEU A 139 -14.49 9.20 8.83
CA LEU A 139 -13.99 7.88 9.23
C LEU A 139 -13.22 7.88 10.55
N GLU A 140 -12.80 9.05 11.05
CA GLU A 140 -12.12 9.16 12.35
C GLU A 140 -13.03 8.77 13.52
N ASP A 141 -14.35 8.93 13.37
CA ASP A 141 -15.35 8.43 14.32
C ASP A 141 -15.74 6.98 13.96
N PRO A 142 -15.43 5.97 14.80
CA PRO A 142 -15.80 4.59 14.57
C PRO A 142 -17.30 4.33 14.44
N MET A 143 -18.14 5.26 14.91
CA MET A 143 -19.60 5.15 14.80
C MET A 143 -20.14 5.54 13.41
N ASN A 144 -19.32 6.19 12.58
CA ASN A 144 -19.72 6.51 11.21
C ASN A 144 -19.49 5.30 10.30
N GLU A 145 -20.54 4.85 9.62
CA GLU A 145 -20.42 3.81 8.59
C GLU A 145 -19.64 4.35 7.38
N PRO A 146 -18.71 3.57 6.79
CA PRO A 146 -18.03 3.99 5.58
C PRO A 146 -19.00 4.00 4.40
N LEU A 147 -19.20 5.16 3.78
CA LEU A 147 -20.11 5.34 2.64
C LEU A 147 -19.57 4.71 1.36
N GLU A 148 -20.46 4.30 0.45
CA GLU A 148 -20.05 3.60 -0.78
C GLU A 148 -19.09 4.41 -1.66
N GLU A 149 -19.23 5.75 -1.67
CA GLU A 149 -18.36 6.66 -2.43
C GLU A 149 -16.88 6.56 -2.08
N ILE A 150 -16.56 5.99 -0.91
CA ILE A 150 -15.18 5.86 -0.50
C ILE A 150 -14.51 4.68 -1.17
N TYR A 151 -15.22 3.71 -1.77
CA TYR A 151 -14.62 2.51 -2.37
C TYR A 151 -14.29 2.76 -3.86
N GLY A 152 -13.19 2.18 -4.35
CA GLY A 152 -12.71 2.43 -5.70
C GLY A 152 -12.00 1.24 -6.36
N MET A 153 -11.88 0.11 -5.65
CA MET A 153 -11.35 -1.15 -6.16
C MET A 153 -12.36 -2.30 -6.05
N THR A 154 -13.45 -2.11 -5.30
CA THR A 154 -14.42 -3.16 -4.99
C THR A 154 -15.85 -2.65 -5.16
N LYS A 155 -16.76 -3.48 -5.66
CA LYS A 155 -18.20 -3.17 -5.74
C LYS A 155 -18.90 -3.36 -4.41
N ALA A 156 -19.96 -2.58 -4.17
CA ALA A 156 -20.90 -2.87 -3.10
C ALA A 156 -21.48 -4.27 -3.29
N ILE A 157 -21.68 -5.02 -2.21
CA ILE A 157 -22.26 -6.38 -2.28
C ILE A 157 -23.60 -6.38 -3.04
N ALA A 158 -24.42 -5.34 -2.86
CA ALA A 158 -25.70 -5.18 -3.55
C ALA A 158 -25.57 -5.03 -5.09
N ASP A 159 -24.40 -4.59 -5.57
CA ASP A 159 -24.10 -4.37 -6.99
C ASP A 159 -23.20 -5.47 -7.58
N THR A 160 -22.90 -6.52 -6.82
CA THR A 160 -22.14 -7.68 -7.30
C THR A 160 -23.02 -8.62 -8.13
N PRO A 161 -22.45 -9.36 -9.10
CA PRO A 161 -23.19 -10.42 -9.80
C PRO A 161 -23.74 -11.49 -8.87
N ASN A 162 -24.97 -11.96 -9.17
CA ASN A 162 -25.65 -13.02 -8.41
C ASN A 162 -25.09 -14.43 -8.66
N GLU A 163 -24.12 -14.57 -9.57
CA GLU A 163 -23.50 -15.84 -9.91
C GLU A 163 -22.09 -15.93 -9.32
N PRO A 164 -21.74 -17.07 -8.69
CA PRO A 164 -20.40 -17.28 -8.17
C PRO A 164 -19.40 -17.38 -9.33
N GLU A 165 -18.19 -16.88 -9.10
CA GLU A 165 -17.08 -17.03 -10.03
C GLU A 165 -16.08 -18.02 -9.44
N TYR A 166 -15.74 -19.05 -10.22
CA TYR A 166 -14.73 -20.03 -9.86
C TYR A 166 -13.42 -19.61 -10.49
N ILE A 167 -12.38 -19.51 -9.65
CA ILE A 167 -11.01 -19.21 -10.09
C ILE A 167 -10.07 -20.33 -9.68
N GLU A 168 -9.09 -20.62 -10.54
CA GLU A 168 -7.99 -21.51 -10.24
C GLU A 168 -6.69 -20.70 -10.20
N ILE A 169 -5.94 -20.78 -9.10
CA ILE A 169 -4.66 -20.09 -8.95
C ILE A 169 -3.54 -21.12 -8.88
N GLY A 170 -2.62 -21.08 -9.85
CA GLY A 170 -1.45 -21.94 -9.83
C GLY A 170 -0.32 -21.32 -9.06
N PHE A 171 0.32 -22.11 -8.20
CA PHE A 171 1.48 -21.70 -7.41
C PHE A 171 2.71 -22.55 -7.74
N GLU A 172 3.85 -21.91 -7.86
CA GLU A 172 5.17 -22.55 -7.91
C GLU A 172 6.02 -22.03 -6.76
N GLN A 173 6.46 -22.94 -5.87
CA GLN A 173 7.30 -22.58 -4.71
C GLN A 173 6.71 -21.44 -3.83
N GLY A 174 5.38 -21.44 -3.68
CA GLY A 174 4.64 -20.43 -2.92
C GLY A 174 4.41 -19.11 -3.67
N ILE A 175 4.80 -19.02 -4.94
CA ILE A 175 4.61 -17.84 -5.79
C ILE A 175 3.44 -18.10 -6.74
N PRO A 176 2.43 -17.21 -6.83
CA PRO A 176 1.37 -17.36 -7.83
C PRO A 176 1.93 -17.10 -9.24
N VAL A 177 1.69 -18.02 -10.17
CA VAL A 177 2.21 -17.99 -11.54
C VAL A 177 1.13 -18.05 -12.62
N SER A 178 -0.07 -18.52 -12.29
CA SER A 178 -1.18 -18.65 -13.24
C SER A 178 -2.53 -18.37 -12.62
N LEU A 179 -3.47 -17.94 -13.46
CA LEU A 179 -4.88 -17.73 -13.15
C LEU A 179 -5.73 -18.42 -14.22
N ASN A 180 -6.67 -19.27 -13.82
CA ASN A 180 -7.56 -20.03 -14.72
C ASN A 180 -6.80 -20.82 -15.80
N GLY A 181 -5.72 -21.50 -15.40
CA GLY A 181 -4.86 -22.29 -16.29
C GLY A 181 -3.95 -21.47 -17.21
N GLN A 182 -3.99 -20.14 -17.15
CA GLN A 182 -3.13 -19.26 -17.97
C GLN A 182 -1.98 -18.73 -17.15
N THR A 183 -0.74 -18.96 -17.61
CA THR A 183 0.46 -18.33 -17.03
C THR A 183 0.46 -16.84 -17.34
N LEU A 184 0.64 -16.01 -16.32
CA LEU A 184 0.60 -14.55 -16.43
C LEU A 184 1.86 -13.93 -15.86
N ASP A 185 2.24 -12.75 -16.36
CA ASP A 185 3.24 -11.95 -15.67
C ASP A 185 2.68 -11.43 -14.33
N PRO A 186 3.53 -11.10 -13.34
CA PRO A 186 3.07 -10.74 -12.01
C PRO A 186 2.12 -9.55 -11.97
N VAL A 187 2.33 -8.53 -12.81
CA VAL A 187 1.49 -7.32 -12.83
C VAL A 187 0.11 -7.65 -13.37
N THR A 188 0.05 -8.40 -14.46
CA THR A 188 -1.21 -8.84 -15.05
C THR A 188 -1.98 -9.76 -14.12
N LEU A 189 -1.31 -10.71 -13.45
CA LEU A 189 -1.94 -11.62 -12.49
C LEU A 189 -2.63 -10.85 -11.36
N ILE A 190 -1.91 -9.93 -10.69
CA ILE A 190 -2.49 -9.13 -9.60
C ILE A 190 -3.62 -8.23 -10.10
N SER A 191 -3.45 -7.60 -11.26
CA SER A 191 -4.47 -6.71 -11.83
C SER A 191 -5.77 -7.46 -12.15
N GLN A 192 -5.69 -8.58 -12.88
CA GLN A 192 -6.86 -9.39 -13.22
C GLN A 192 -7.55 -9.93 -11.98
N LEU A 193 -6.78 -10.39 -10.99
CA LEU A 193 -7.35 -10.89 -9.75
C LEU A 193 -7.99 -9.78 -8.91
N ASN A 194 -7.46 -8.56 -8.93
CA ASN A 194 -8.11 -7.41 -8.30
C ASN A 194 -9.46 -7.13 -8.95
N ASP A 195 -9.55 -7.18 -10.28
CA ASP A 195 -10.79 -6.93 -11.01
C ASP A 195 -11.83 -8.01 -10.69
N ILE A 196 -11.46 -9.29 -10.80
CA ILE A 196 -12.36 -10.43 -10.53
C ILE A 196 -12.88 -10.40 -9.08
N ALA A 197 -11.97 -10.31 -8.11
CA ALA A 197 -12.33 -10.32 -6.69
C ALA A 197 -13.06 -9.02 -6.29
N GLY A 198 -12.62 -7.87 -6.79
CA GLY A 198 -13.22 -6.58 -6.56
C GLY A 198 -14.65 -6.47 -7.12
N ASP A 199 -14.90 -7.04 -8.30
CA ASP A 199 -16.24 -7.13 -8.89
C ASP A 199 -17.20 -8.02 -8.08
N ARG A 200 -16.68 -8.84 -7.17
CA ARG A 200 -17.45 -9.63 -6.20
C ARG A 200 -17.41 -9.05 -4.78
N GLY A 201 -16.96 -7.80 -4.63
CA GLY A 201 -16.92 -7.09 -3.35
C GLY A 201 -15.90 -7.66 -2.35
N VAL A 202 -14.99 -8.52 -2.81
CA VAL A 202 -13.99 -9.15 -1.95
C VAL A 202 -12.90 -8.14 -1.59
N GLY A 203 -12.48 -8.19 -0.33
CA GLY A 203 -11.28 -7.50 0.13
C GLY A 203 -11.49 -6.10 0.71
N ARG A 204 -12.72 -5.74 1.07
CA ARG A 204 -13.01 -4.59 1.94
C ARG A 204 -12.66 -4.92 3.39
N LEU A 205 -11.89 -4.05 4.03
CA LEU A 205 -11.53 -4.15 5.45
C LEU A 205 -11.85 -2.83 6.15
N ASP A 206 -12.57 -2.89 7.26
CA ASP A 206 -12.74 -1.77 8.20
C ASP A 206 -12.10 -2.18 9.53
N MET A 207 -11.04 -1.47 9.94
CA MET A 207 -10.32 -1.81 11.16
C MET A 207 -9.82 -0.61 11.95
N ILE A 208 -9.81 -0.78 13.27
CA ILE A 208 -9.07 0.06 14.19
C ILE A 208 -7.74 -0.65 14.46
N GLU A 209 -6.64 0.00 14.11
CA GLU A 209 -5.30 -0.57 14.16
C GLU A 209 -4.40 0.15 15.17
N ASN A 210 -3.35 -0.51 15.65
CA ASN A 210 -2.32 0.12 16.46
C ASN A 210 -1.22 0.73 15.57
N ARG A 211 -0.96 2.03 15.69
CA ARG A 211 0.19 2.64 15.03
C ARG A 211 1.47 2.43 15.84
N VAL A 212 2.60 2.38 15.14
CA VAL A 212 3.93 2.28 15.76
C VAL A 212 4.20 3.47 16.69
N VAL A 213 3.58 4.62 16.43
CA VAL A 213 3.68 5.83 17.27
C VAL A 213 2.80 5.78 18.53
N GLY A 214 2.15 4.65 18.84
CA GLY A 214 1.45 4.42 20.10
C GLY A 214 0.00 4.93 20.16
N ILE A 215 -0.58 5.31 19.02
CA ILE A 215 -1.99 5.72 18.92
C ILE A 215 -2.79 4.69 18.13
N LYS A 216 -4.10 4.63 18.36
CA LYS A 216 -5.02 3.89 17.50
C LYS A 216 -5.52 4.78 16.36
N SER A 217 -5.76 4.18 15.21
CA SER A 217 -6.41 4.83 14.06
C SER A 217 -7.42 3.88 13.43
N ARG A 218 -8.53 4.42 12.93
CA ARG A 218 -9.43 3.68 12.06
C ARG A 218 -9.01 3.89 10.61
N GLU A 219 -8.84 2.80 9.87
CA GLU A 219 -8.52 2.81 8.45
C GLU A 219 -9.42 1.83 7.71
N ILE A 220 -9.84 2.24 6.53
CA ILE A 220 -10.56 1.39 5.58
C ILE A 220 -9.57 0.98 4.50
N TYR A 221 -9.58 -0.31 4.15
CA TYR A 221 -8.72 -0.85 3.11
C TYR A 221 -9.51 -1.60 2.03
N GLU A 222 -9.00 -1.56 0.81
CA GLU A 222 -9.37 -2.47 -0.27
C GLU A 222 -8.12 -3.22 -0.70
N ALA A 223 -8.10 -4.55 -0.60
CA ALA A 223 -6.98 -5.38 -1.03
C ALA A 223 -7.46 -6.71 -1.68
N PRO A 224 -8.23 -6.63 -2.79
CA PRO A 224 -8.94 -7.79 -3.35
C PRO A 224 -7.99 -8.94 -3.70
N ALA A 225 -6.98 -8.70 -4.54
CA ALA A 225 -6.06 -9.76 -4.96
C ALA A 225 -5.20 -10.30 -3.81
N LEU A 226 -4.65 -9.42 -2.96
CA LEU A 226 -3.75 -9.84 -1.89
C LEU A 226 -4.43 -10.76 -0.89
N LEU A 227 -5.67 -10.47 -0.49
CA LEU A 227 -6.40 -11.31 0.45
C LEU A 227 -6.70 -12.68 -0.16
N VAL A 228 -7.18 -12.73 -1.40
CA VAL A 228 -7.41 -14.00 -2.11
C VAL A 228 -6.13 -14.83 -2.22
N LEU A 229 -5.00 -14.19 -2.56
CA LEU A 229 -3.72 -14.88 -2.70
C LEU A 229 -3.16 -15.40 -1.37
N ILE A 230 -3.31 -14.64 -0.29
CA ILE A 230 -2.89 -15.07 1.05
C ILE A 230 -3.74 -16.25 1.51
N ASP A 231 -5.06 -16.19 1.32
CA ASP A 231 -5.95 -17.28 1.71
C ASP A 231 -5.68 -18.55 0.89
N ALA A 232 -5.53 -18.43 -0.44
CA ALA A 232 -5.16 -19.56 -1.30
C ALA A 232 -3.78 -20.15 -0.94
N HIS A 233 -2.79 -19.30 -0.61
CA HIS A 233 -1.47 -19.74 -0.19
C HIS A 233 -1.53 -20.50 1.16
N ARG A 234 -2.32 -20.03 2.13
CA ARG A 234 -2.54 -20.74 3.41
C ARG A 234 -3.15 -22.12 3.21
N ASP A 235 -4.16 -22.22 2.36
CA ASP A 235 -4.82 -23.48 2.06
C ASP A 235 -3.83 -24.47 1.40
N LEU A 236 -2.99 -23.98 0.48
CA LEU A 236 -1.95 -24.78 -0.14
C LEU A 236 -0.88 -25.24 0.86
N GLU A 237 -0.45 -24.39 1.79
CA GLU A 237 0.47 -24.77 2.87
C GLU A 237 -0.13 -25.83 3.80
N SER A 238 -1.44 -25.78 4.04
CA SER A 238 -2.15 -26.77 4.87
C SER A 238 -2.10 -28.18 4.28
N LEU A 239 -2.09 -28.29 2.96
CA LEU A 239 -2.02 -29.55 2.22
C LEU A 239 -0.58 -30.06 2.05
N SER A 240 0.37 -29.14 1.81
CA SER A 240 1.73 -29.48 1.38
C SER A 240 2.76 -29.57 2.53
N SER A 241 2.51 -28.89 3.66
CA SER A 241 3.45 -28.85 4.78
C SER A 241 3.09 -29.79 5.93
N ARG A 242 4.10 -30.46 6.50
CA ARG A 242 3.90 -31.34 7.68
C ARG A 242 3.34 -30.51 8.84
N ARG A 243 2.27 -30.98 9.49
CA ARG A 243 1.54 -30.34 10.62
C ARG A 243 2.41 -29.61 11.68
N ARG A 244 3.62 -30.10 11.97
CA ARG A 244 4.55 -29.49 12.95
C ARG A 244 5.26 -28.23 12.44
N ARG A 245 5.44 -28.06 11.12
CA ARG A 245 5.99 -26.84 10.50
C ARG A 245 4.97 -25.70 10.48
N ASN A 246 3.72 -25.97 10.13
CA ASN A 246 2.64 -24.97 10.08
C ASN A 246 2.40 -24.34 11.46
N ALA A 247 2.49 -25.15 12.53
CA ALA A 247 2.36 -24.66 13.90
C ALA A 247 3.52 -23.76 14.37
N ILE A 248 4.69 -23.83 13.74
CA ILE A 248 5.83 -22.94 14.04
C ILE A 248 5.69 -21.64 13.24
N GLN A 249 5.29 -21.72 11.96
CA GLN A 249 5.02 -20.53 11.14
C GLN A 249 3.88 -19.67 11.71
N ALA A 250 2.83 -20.26 12.26
CA ALA A 250 1.70 -19.51 12.84
C ALA A 250 1.97 -18.92 14.25
N ARG A 251 3.13 -19.21 14.86
CA ARG A 251 3.49 -18.77 16.23
C ARG A 251 4.57 -17.68 16.26
N HIS A 252 4.99 -17.20 15.09
CA HIS A 252 5.95 -16.11 14.91
C HIS A 252 5.34 -15.06 13.98
#